data_AF-A0A523DH78-F1
#
_entry.id   AF-A0A523DH78-F1
#
_cell.length_a   1.000
_cell.length_b   1.000
_cell.length_c   1.000
_cell.angle_alpha   90.00
_cell.angle_beta   90.00
_cell.angle_gamma   90.00
#
_symmetry.space_group_name_H-M   'P 1'
#
loop_
_entity.id
_entity.type
_entity.pdbx_description
1 polymer ?
#
loop_
_entity_poly.entity_id
_entity_poly.type
_entity_poly.pdbx_seq_one_letter_code
_entity_poly.pdbx_strand_id
1 'polypeptide(L)'
;MRLTDVDPFTTLVVRTDNSVYRITILEAHAREVLVQGGKYFPERTRACLNGSSFGGSCLKIGWVGLGLHTEFHSGAQWIITSHVHAIAVEPSPAAAPS
;
A
#
# COMPACT_ATOMS: atom_id res chain seq x y z
N MET A 1 3.38 -5.05 -8.49
CA MET A 1 4.32 -5.50 -7.46
C MET A 1 3.59 -6.35 -6.44
N ARG A 2 4.13 -7.52 -6.08
CA ARG A 2 3.56 -8.43 -5.08
C ARG A 2 4.23 -8.20 -3.74
N LEU A 3 3.47 -8.20 -2.64
CA LEU A 3 4.03 -7.88 -1.31
C LEU A 3 5.09 -8.90 -0.85
N THR A 4 4.94 -10.17 -1.21
CA THR A 4 5.91 -11.24 -0.84
C THR A 4 7.24 -11.15 -1.60
N ASP A 5 7.31 -10.30 -2.62
CA ASP A 5 8.53 -10.11 -3.43
C ASP A 5 9.29 -8.86 -2.96
N VAL A 6 8.85 -8.24 -1.87
CA VAL A 6 9.43 -7.02 -1.28
C VAL A 6 9.97 -7.35 0.09
N ASP A 7 11.14 -6.83 0.43
CA ASP A 7 11.77 -7.06 1.72
C ASP A 7 10.88 -6.59 2.89
N PRO A 8 10.87 -7.30 4.03
CA PRO A 8 10.16 -6.87 5.22
C PRO A 8 10.54 -5.45 5.65
N PHE A 9 9.57 -4.71 6.21
CA PHE A 9 9.72 -3.32 6.66
C PHE A 9 10.08 -2.30 5.55
N THR A 10 10.07 -2.72 4.28
CA THR A 10 10.16 -1.79 3.15
C THR A 10 8.95 -0.88 3.13
N THR A 11 9.19 0.42 2.92
CA THR A 11 8.13 1.40 2.70
C THR A 11 7.96 1.67 1.22
N LEU A 12 6.74 1.48 0.74
CA LEU A 12 6.32 1.80 -0.61
C LEU A 12 5.67 3.19 -0.61
N VAL A 13 6.05 4.02 -1.56
CA VAL A 13 5.35 5.26 -1.89
C VAL A 13 4.47 4.99 -3.11
N VAL A 14 3.16 4.88 -2.87
CA VAL A 14 2.16 4.61 -3.90
C VAL A 14 1.41 5.90 -4.18
N ARG A 15 1.55 6.41 -5.39
CA ARG A 15 0.82 7.60 -5.82
C ARG A 15 -0.39 7.18 -6.64
N THR A 16 -1.54 7.71 -6.27
CA THR A 16 -2.82 7.52 -6.97
C THR A 16 -3.31 8.85 -7.52
N ASP A 17 -4.38 8.85 -8.32
CA ASP A 17 -4.94 10.10 -8.88
C ASP A 17 -5.21 11.18 -7.82
N ASN A 18 -5.67 10.77 -6.64
CA ASN A 18 -6.16 11.69 -5.61
C ASN A 18 -5.21 11.86 -4.42
N SER A 19 -4.23 10.97 -4.24
CA SER A 19 -3.50 10.88 -2.98
C SER A 19 -2.14 10.19 -3.13
N VAL A 20 -1.27 10.40 -2.14
CA VAL A 20 -0.04 9.64 -1.97
C VAL A 20 -0.14 8.84 -0.69
N TYR A 21 0.15 7.55 -0.79
CA TYR A 21 0.17 6.62 0.33
C TYR A 21 1.61 6.16 0.58
N ARG A 22 2.00 6.16 1.85
CA ARG A 22 3.22 5.51 2.35
C ARG A 22 2.80 4.23 3.04
N ILE A 23 3.28 3.09 2.54
CA ILE A 23 2.84 1.76 2.95
C ILE A 23 4.06 0.95 3.37
N THR A 24 4.24 0.77 4.66
CA THR A 24 5.30 -0.08 5.22
C THR A 24 4.78 -1.51 5.37
N ILE A 25 5.48 -2.49 4.81
CA ILE A 25 5.10 -3.90 4.90
C ILE A 25 5.51 -4.45 6.28
N LEU A 26 4.55 -4.89 7.08
CA LEU A 26 4.80 -5.48 8.41
C LEU A 26 4.89 -7.00 8.31
N GLU A 27 3.94 -7.64 7.64
CA GLU A 27 3.92 -9.08 7.36
C GLU A 27 3.31 -9.35 5.99
N ALA A 28 4.14 -9.73 5.01
CA ALA A 28 3.73 -9.85 3.61
C ALA A 28 2.69 -10.96 3.38
N HIS A 29 2.78 -12.08 4.08
CA HIS A 29 1.86 -13.22 3.90
C HIS A 29 0.48 -12.92 4.49
N ALA A 30 0.46 -12.25 5.65
CA ALA A 30 -0.76 -11.77 6.28
C ALA A 30 -1.31 -10.49 5.61
N ARG A 31 -0.54 -9.89 4.69
CA ARG A 31 -0.83 -8.60 4.01
C ARG A 31 -0.99 -7.45 4.98
N GLU A 32 -0.31 -7.55 6.11
CA GLU A 32 -0.37 -6.57 7.17
C GLU A 32 0.60 -5.42 6.87
N VAL A 33 0.09 -4.19 6.92
CA VAL A 33 0.84 -3.00 6.59
C VAL A 33 0.59 -1.88 7.60
N LEU A 34 1.55 -0.96 7.70
CA LEU A 34 1.34 0.36 8.26
C LEU A 34 1.16 1.34 7.11
N VAL A 35 0.01 2.00 7.02
CA VAL A 35 -0.31 2.92 5.93
C VAL A 35 -0.57 4.33 6.48
N GLN A 36 -0.10 5.33 5.74
CA GLN A 36 -0.45 6.74 5.93
C GLN A 36 -0.70 7.38 4.57
N GLY A 37 -1.73 8.21 4.46
CA GLY A 37 -2.05 8.95 3.25
C GLY A 37 -3.53 8.94 2.88
N GLY A 38 -3.89 9.90 2.03
CA GLY A 38 -5.27 10.15 1.66
C GLY A 38 -6.19 10.49 2.84
N LYS A 39 -7.49 10.61 2.57
CA LYS A 39 -8.47 11.04 3.59
C LYS A 39 -8.78 9.98 4.66
N TYR A 40 -8.49 8.71 4.39
CA TYR A 40 -8.83 7.60 5.28
C TYR A 40 -7.70 7.20 6.24
N PHE A 41 -6.46 7.63 5.98
CA PHE A 41 -5.31 7.37 6.84
C PHE A 41 -4.53 8.66 7.12
N PRO A 42 -5.14 9.64 7.83
CA PRO A 42 -4.46 10.89 8.17
C PRO A 42 -3.21 10.65 9.05
N GLU A 43 -3.27 9.59 9.87
CA GLU A 43 -2.17 9.11 10.71
C GLU A 43 -1.71 7.71 10.27
N ARG A 44 -0.52 7.30 10.71
CA ARG A 44 0.00 5.95 10.47
C ARG A 44 -0.92 4.93 11.13
N THR A 45 -1.56 4.11 10.30
CA THR A 45 -2.61 3.19 10.73
C THR A 45 -2.28 1.78 10.28
N ARG A 46 -2.44 0.79 11.17
CA ARG A 46 -2.30 -0.63 10.83
C ARG A 46 -3.52 -1.06 10.01
N ALA A 47 -3.29 -1.67 8.86
CA ALA A 47 -4.33 -2.11 7.95
C ALA A 47 -3.94 -3.42 7.25
N CYS A 48 -4.91 -4.06 6.60
CA CYS A 48 -4.68 -5.17 5.68
C CYS A 48 -4.75 -4.65 4.24
N LEU A 49 -3.67 -4.80 3.46
CA LEU A 49 -3.64 -4.50 2.03
C LEU A 49 -4.12 -5.72 1.25
N ASN A 50 -5.41 -5.79 0.97
CA ASN A 50 -6.02 -6.98 0.38
C ASN A 50 -5.49 -7.26 -1.02
N GLY A 51 -5.29 -6.22 -1.85
CA GLY A 51 -4.71 -6.36 -3.17
C GLY A 51 -5.01 -5.18 -4.08
N SER A 52 -4.95 -5.44 -5.39
CA SER A 52 -5.31 -4.48 -6.42
C SER A 52 -6.44 -4.97 -7.31
N SER A 53 -7.30 -4.08 -7.77
CA SER A 53 -8.52 -4.43 -8.51
C SER A 53 -8.91 -3.39 -9.57
N PHE A 54 -9.97 -3.65 -10.32
CA PHE A 54 -10.66 -2.67 -11.15
C PHE A 54 -11.77 -1.91 -10.38
N GLY A 55 -11.61 -1.72 -9.06
CA GLY A 55 -12.55 -0.97 -8.24
C GLY A 55 -13.75 -1.79 -7.77
N GLY A 56 -13.48 -3.00 -7.23
CA GLY A 56 -14.52 -3.92 -6.72
C GLY A 56 -14.68 -5.20 -7.53
N SER A 57 -13.87 -5.43 -8.57
CA SER A 57 -13.82 -6.68 -9.33
C SER A 57 -12.38 -7.11 -9.64
N CYS A 58 -12.19 -8.42 -9.86
CA CYS A 58 -10.90 -9.04 -10.22
C CYS A 58 -9.76 -8.68 -9.24
N LEU A 59 -10.00 -8.86 -7.94
CA LEU A 59 -8.99 -8.58 -6.91
C LEU A 59 -7.78 -9.51 -7.06
N LYS A 60 -6.62 -8.91 -7.35
CA LYS A 60 -5.31 -9.57 -7.31
C LYS A 60 -4.74 -9.47 -5.90
N ILE A 61 -4.91 -10.54 -5.13
CA ILE A 61 -4.61 -10.60 -3.69
C ILE A 61 -3.13 -10.35 -3.39
N GLY A 62 -2.82 -9.40 -2.52
CA GLY A 62 -1.46 -9.08 -2.08
C GLY A 62 -0.61 -8.37 -3.14
N TRP A 63 -1.25 -7.65 -4.06
CA TRP A 63 -0.57 -6.86 -5.10
C TRP A 63 -0.88 -5.37 -4.99
N VAL A 64 0.09 -4.54 -5.39
CA VAL A 64 -0.08 -3.13 -5.78
C VAL A 64 0.21 -3.02 -7.28
N GLY A 65 -0.77 -2.63 -8.08
CA GLY A 65 -0.67 -2.59 -9.55
C GLY A 65 -0.86 -1.20 -10.12
N LEU A 66 -0.03 -0.83 -11.11
CA LEU A 66 -0.21 0.38 -11.90
C LEU A 66 -1.52 0.31 -12.70
N GLY A 67 -2.23 1.44 -12.78
CA GLY A 67 -3.53 1.56 -13.44
C GLY A 67 -4.68 0.88 -12.67
N LEU A 68 -4.43 0.30 -11.51
CA LEU A 68 -5.44 -0.39 -10.69
C LEU A 68 -5.73 0.39 -9.41
N HIS A 69 -6.82 0.04 -8.75
CA HIS A 69 -7.15 0.50 -7.40
C HIS A 69 -6.41 -0.37 -6.38
N THR A 70 -5.94 0.22 -5.28
CA THR A 70 -5.49 -0.53 -4.10
C THR A 70 -6.64 -0.66 -3.12
N GLU A 71 -6.85 -1.86 -2.58
CA GLU A 71 -7.90 -2.14 -1.62
C GLU A 71 -7.33 -2.45 -0.24
N PHE A 72 -7.81 -1.73 0.76
CA PHE A 72 -7.47 -1.92 2.16
C PHE A 72 -8.69 -2.31 2.98
N HIS A 73 -8.43 -3.07 4.04
CA HIS A 73 -9.34 -3.23 5.15
C HIS A 73 -8.70 -2.66 6.42
N SER A 74 -9.42 -1.75 7.10
CA SER A 74 -8.98 -1.11 8.35
C SER A 74 -10.16 -1.04 9.32
N GLY A 75 -10.06 -1.76 10.44
CA GLY A 75 -11.19 -1.92 11.36
C GLY A 75 -12.40 -2.55 10.66
N ALA A 76 -13.51 -1.82 10.55
CA ALA A 76 -14.72 -2.23 9.84
C ALA A 76 -14.85 -1.59 8.44
N GLN A 77 -13.85 -0.83 7.98
CA GLN A 77 -13.92 -0.07 6.74
C GLN A 77 -13.19 -0.77 5.61
N TRP A 78 -13.88 -0.89 4.47
CA TRP A 78 -13.27 -1.24 3.19
C TRP A 78 -12.94 0.03 2.43
N ILE A 79 -11.66 0.21 2.07
CA ILE A 79 -11.16 1.43 1.45
C ILE A 79 -10.57 1.06 0.10
N ILE A 80 -11.09 1.69 -0.95
CA ILE A 80 -10.62 1.53 -2.32
C ILE A 80 -10.01 2.87 -2.75
N THR A 81 -8.75 2.86 -3.18
CA THR A 81 -8.08 4.08 -3.69
C THR A 81 -8.58 4.44 -5.09
N SER A 82 -8.16 5.60 -5.62
CA SER A 82 -8.18 5.83 -7.08
C SER A 82 -7.08 5.03 -7.79
N HIS A 83 -6.93 5.17 -9.11
CA HIS A 83 -5.94 4.42 -9.88
C HIS A 83 -4.53 4.80 -9.44
N VAL A 84 -3.66 3.80 -9.30
CA VAL A 84 -2.24 3.97 -9.01
C VAL A 84 -1.51 4.40 -10.29
N HIS A 85 -0.76 5.49 -10.25
CA HIS A 85 0.07 5.96 -11.38
C HIS A 85 1.57 5.75 -11.16
N ALA A 86 2.01 5.63 -9.90
CA ALA A 86 3.41 5.38 -9.60
C ALA A 86 3.57 4.57 -8.31
N ILE A 87 4.60 3.74 -8.29
CA ILE A 87 5.03 2.96 -7.14
C ILE A 87 6.54 3.13 -7.02
N ALA A 88 7.02 3.57 -5.86
CA ALA A 88 8.44 3.69 -5.56
C ALA A 88 8.75 3.01 -4.23
N VAL A 89 9.97 2.53 -4.07
CA VAL A 89 10.50 2.08 -2.77
C VAL A 89 11.19 3.27 -2.13
N GLU A 90 10.87 3.54 -0.87
CA GLU A 90 11.57 4.54 -0.10
C GLU A 90 12.92 3.97 0.39
N PRO A 91 14.03 4.71 0.21
CA PRO A 91 15.31 4.32 0.76
C PRO A 91 15.22 4.22 2.29
N SER A 92 15.77 3.16 2.87
CA SER A 92 15.90 3.09 4.32
C SER A 92 16.78 4.26 4.82
N PRO A 93 16.35 5.02 5.85
CA PRO A 93 17.17 6.09 6.40
C PRO A 93 18.49 5.57 7.01
N ALA A 94 18.61 4.26 7.27
CA ALA A 94 19.87 3.64 7.71
C ALA A 94 20.97 3.62 6.62
N ALA A 95 20.65 3.97 5.38
CA ALA A 95 21.60 4.04 4.26
C ALA A 95 22.12 5.46 3.97
N ALA A 96 21.70 6.48 4.72
CA ALA A 96 22.31 7.80 4.61
C ALA A 96 23.72 7.75 5.24
N PRO A 97 24.80 8.00 4.48
CA PRO A 97 26.13 8.08 5.05
C PRO A 97 26.17 9.21 6.09
N SER A 98 26.76 8.91 7.24
CA SER A 98 27.04 9.86 8.32
C SER A 98 28.01 10.95 7.88
#